data_AF-A0A960LW56-F1
#
_entry.id   AF-A0A960LW56-F1
#
_cell.length_a   1.000
_cell.length_b   1.000
_cell.length_c   1.000
_cell.angle_alpha   90.00
_cell.angle_beta   90.00
_cell.angle_gamma   90.00
#
_symmetry.space_group_name_H-M   'P 1'
#
loop_
_entity.id
_entity.type
_entity.pdbx_description
1 polymer ?
#
loop_
_entity_poly.entity_id
_entity_poly.type
_entity_poly.pdbx_seq_one_letter_code
_entity_poly.pdbx_strand_id
1 'polypeptide(L)'
;MFKTVGKEVWAFDLEWCPDPQAGRLLYHLPEDMPDAEVVAEMWVRNGATEEDPTPFLKTVLCRVVSIAAIQRKVKGTGEIELNLLWLPRDVDDPKQQAEAVIIGKFLQAVGRFKPQLVGFNSNNADLKILIQRAAVLGISAPGFCQRPEKPWDGFDYFSRQSEAHIDMMDILGTWGKGGVSLNEIATLSGIPGKMDTSGENVPVMWLKGQWREIIEYNCFDALTTYLVWLRLAHMAGHLAREAYGEEQEQVRELIMTLSEDPSHEYLTRYFDEWERLQQATGQCPGL
;
A
#
# COMPACT_ATOMS: atom_id res chain seq x y z
N MET A 1 2.47 -19.76 4.89
CA MET A 1 3.51 -18.91 5.50
C MET A 1 4.65 -18.71 4.50
N PHE A 2 5.26 -17.52 4.46
CA PHE A 2 6.41 -17.24 3.60
C PHE A 2 7.69 -17.92 4.12
N LYS A 3 8.56 -18.30 3.19
CA LYS A 3 9.74 -19.14 3.47
C LYS A 3 10.99 -18.35 3.78
N THR A 4 11.08 -17.12 3.29
CA THR A 4 12.29 -16.30 3.40
C THR A 4 11.95 -14.81 3.53
N VAL A 5 12.77 -14.09 4.29
CA VAL A 5 12.79 -12.61 4.29
C VAL A 5 13.85 -12.13 3.30
N GLY A 6 13.44 -11.31 2.33
CA GLY A 6 14.36 -10.72 1.35
C GLY A 6 15.40 -9.80 2.00
N LYS A 7 16.57 -9.64 1.35
CA LYS A 7 17.53 -8.59 1.72
C LYS A 7 16.99 -7.19 1.48
N GLU A 8 16.07 -7.08 0.54
CA GLU A 8 15.30 -5.87 0.27
C GLU A 8 13.82 -6.25 0.24
N VAL A 9 13.04 -5.61 1.11
CA VAL A 9 11.60 -5.85 1.30
C VAL A 9 10.90 -4.52 1.21
N TRP A 10 9.87 -4.41 0.36
CA TRP A 10 9.02 -3.23 0.29
C TRP A 10 7.62 -3.62 0.74
N ALA A 11 7.24 -3.20 1.95
CA ALA A 11 5.87 -3.28 2.42
C ALA A 11 5.12 -2.06 1.89
N PHE A 12 4.16 -2.27 0.99
CA PHE A 12 3.59 -1.22 0.16
C PHE A 12 2.07 -1.23 0.19
N ASP A 13 1.49 -0.07 -0.06
CA ASP A 13 0.07 0.17 -0.22
C ASP A 13 -0.20 1.21 -1.32
N LEU A 14 -1.36 1.12 -1.96
CA LEU A 14 -1.78 2.01 -3.03
C LEU A 14 -3.12 2.64 -2.69
N GLU A 15 -3.25 3.90 -3.10
CA GLU A 15 -4.56 4.53 -3.21
C GLU A 15 -4.99 4.65 -4.65
N TRP A 16 -6.25 4.33 -4.88
CA TRP A 16 -6.90 4.45 -6.18
C TRP A 16 -8.35 4.91 -6.06
N CYS A 17 -8.82 5.57 -7.10
CA CYS A 17 -10.20 6.06 -7.20
C CYS A 17 -10.79 5.72 -8.57
N PRO A 18 -12.12 5.77 -8.75
CA PRO A 18 -12.75 5.65 -10.06
C PRO A 18 -12.13 6.65 -11.05
N ASP A 19 -11.83 6.21 -12.27
CA ASP A 19 -11.26 7.05 -13.33
C ASP A 19 -12.39 7.67 -14.17
N PRO A 20 -12.64 9.00 -14.06
CA PRO A 20 -13.69 9.64 -14.83
C PRO A 20 -13.49 9.52 -16.35
N GLN A 21 -12.24 9.40 -16.82
CA GLN A 21 -11.97 9.21 -18.24
C GLN A 21 -12.42 7.82 -18.68
N ALA A 22 -12.11 6.78 -17.90
CA ALA A 22 -12.57 5.42 -18.16
C ALA A 22 -14.11 5.34 -18.14
N GLY A 23 -14.74 6.00 -17.17
CA GLY A 23 -16.20 6.13 -17.09
C GLY A 23 -16.80 6.70 -18.37
N ARG A 24 -16.33 7.88 -18.83
CA ARG A 24 -16.83 8.49 -20.08
C ARG A 24 -16.70 7.56 -21.28
N LEU A 25 -15.53 6.96 -21.47
CA LEU A 25 -15.23 6.14 -22.65
C LEU A 25 -16.04 4.84 -22.68
N LEU A 26 -16.12 4.12 -21.56
CA LEU A 26 -16.74 2.79 -21.51
C LEU A 26 -18.26 2.86 -21.34
N TYR A 27 -18.77 3.93 -20.74
CA TYR A 27 -20.20 4.12 -20.50
C TYR A 27 -20.86 5.06 -21.50
N HIS A 28 -20.09 5.58 -22.46
CA HIS A 28 -20.50 6.52 -23.50
C HIS A 28 -21.19 7.75 -22.91
N LEU A 29 -20.60 8.31 -21.84
CA LEU A 29 -21.10 9.51 -21.19
C LEU A 29 -20.59 10.76 -21.92
N PRO A 30 -21.28 11.90 -21.81
CA PRO A 30 -20.86 13.15 -22.46
C PRO A 30 -19.44 13.56 -22.06
N GLU A 31 -18.68 14.08 -23.03
CA GLU A 31 -17.29 14.53 -22.78
C GLU A 31 -17.22 15.68 -21.76
N ASP A 32 -18.24 16.54 -21.76
CA ASP A 32 -18.38 17.72 -20.89
C ASP A 32 -19.08 17.41 -19.55
N MET A 33 -19.51 16.18 -19.31
CA MET A 33 -20.08 15.77 -18.02
C MET A 33 -19.04 15.97 -16.89
N PRO A 34 -19.37 16.63 -15.77
CA PRO A 34 -18.44 16.82 -14.66
C PRO A 34 -17.88 15.50 -14.09
N ASP A 35 -16.62 15.47 -13.68
CA ASP A 35 -15.97 14.26 -13.15
C ASP A 35 -16.75 13.62 -12.00
N ALA A 36 -17.28 14.43 -11.08
CA ALA A 36 -18.08 13.94 -9.96
C ALA A 36 -19.37 13.23 -10.42
N GLU A 37 -20.03 13.71 -11.47
CA GLU A 37 -21.23 13.08 -12.03
C GLU A 37 -20.89 11.80 -12.77
N VAL A 38 -19.76 11.77 -13.49
CA VAL A 38 -19.27 10.54 -14.13
C VAL A 38 -19.00 9.47 -13.08
N VAL A 39 -18.29 9.81 -12.00
CA VAL A 39 -17.96 8.86 -10.92
C VAL A 39 -19.22 8.36 -10.23
N ALA A 40 -20.21 9.22 -9.99
CA ALA A 40 -21.50 8.83 -9.43
C ALA A 40 -22.23 7.83 -10.35
N GLU A 41 -22.29 8.11 -11.66
CA GLU A 41 -22.87 7.20 -12.65
C GLU A 41 -22.12 5.86 -12.72
N MET A 42 -20.79 5.88 -12.55
CA MET A 42 -20.01 4.65 -12.48
C MET A 42 -20.44 3.76 -11.30
N TRP A 43 -20.67 4.32 -10.12
CA TRP A 43 -21.17 3.55 -8.98
C TRP A 43 -22.60 3.03 -9.20
N VAL A 44 -23.50 3.87 -9.72
CA VAL A 44 -24.88 3.46 -10.05
C VAL A 44 -24.88 2.25 -10.98
N ARG A 45 -24.08 2.28 -12.05
CA ARG A 45 -23.99 1.15 -13.00
C ARG A 45 -23.33 -0.10 -12.44
N ASN A 46 -22.62 0.00 -11.33
CA ASN A 46 -21.98 -1.13 -10.66
C ASN A 46 -22.72 -1.54 -9.37
N GLY A 47 -23.98 -1.12 -9.22
CA GLY A 47 -24.89 -1.64 -8.19
C GLY A 47 -24.92 -0.86 -6.90
N ALA A 48 -24.65 0.46 -6.95
CA ALA A 48 -24.79 1.31 -5.77
C ALA A 48 -26.20 1.21 -5.19
N THR A 49 -26.27 1.16 -3.86
CA THR A 49 -27.51 1.12 -3.06
C THR A 49 -27.43 2.15 -1.94
N GLU A 50 -28.52 2.34 -1.18
CA GLU A 50 -28.47 3.19 0.01
C GLU A 50 -27.53 2.63 1.09
N GLU A 51 -27.40 1.30 1.19
CA GLU A 51 -26.54 0.62 2.16
C GLU A 51 -25.06 0.56 1.71
N ASP A 52 -24.82 0.54 0.40
CA ASP A 52 -23.50 0.58 -0.23
C ASP A 52 -23.51 1.56 -1.42
N PRO A 53 -23.37 2.87 -1.16
CA PRO A 53 -23.47 3.90 -2.19
C PRO A 53 -22.23 3.98 -3.08
N THR A 54 -21.12 3.38 -2.66
CA THR A 54 -19.83 3.41 -3.38
C THR A 54 -19.25 2.00 -3.50
N PRO A 55 -19.95 1.09 -4.21
CA PRO A 55 -19.53 -0.29 -4.32
C PRO A 55 -18.17 -0.41 -5.00
N PHE A 56 -17.48 -1.52 -4.74
CA PHE A 56 -16.20 -1.80 -5.37
C PHE A 56 -16.32 -1.79 -6.90
N LEU A 57 -15.49 -0.97 -7.55
CA LEU A 57 -15.34 -0.97 -8.99
C LEU A 57 -14.19 -1.88 -9.42
N LYS A 58 -14.35 -2.54 -10.57
CA LYS A 58 -13.24 -3.30 -11.18
C LYS A 58 -12.03 -2.39 -11.31
N THR A 59 -10.87 -2.85 -10.84
CA THR A 59 -9.63 -2.06 -10.78
C THR A 59 -9.22 -1.39 -12.09
N VAL A 60 -9.56 -1.99 -13.25
CA VAL A 60 -9.29 -1.39 -14.58
C VAL A 60 -10.06 -0.09 -14.83
N LEU A 61 -11.23 0.08 -14.18
CA LEU A 61 -12.06 1.29 -14.23
C LEU A 61 -11.58 2.37 -13.25
N CYS A 62 -10.58 2.06 -12.43
CA CYS A 62 -10.00 2.97 -11.47
C CYS A 62 -8.68 3.54 -12.01
N ARG A 63 -8.14 4.52 -11.30
CA ARG A 63 -6.81 5.09 -11.51
C ARG A 63 -6.02 5.11 -10.21
N VAL A 64 -4.72 4.88 -10.29
CA VAL A 64 -3.81 4.99 -9.15
C VAL A 64 -3.53 6.47 -8.88
N VAL A 65 -3.60 6.88 -7.61
CA VAL A 65 -3.37 8.26 -7.15
C VAL A 65 -2.23 8.35 -6.15
N SER A 66 -1.95 7.29 -5.39
CA SER A 66 -0.79 7.28 -4.50
C SER A 66 -0.20 5.88 -4.40
N ILE A 67 1.11 5.81 -4.15
CA ILE A 67 1.81 4.57 -3.78
C ILE A 67 2.72 4.93 -2.60
N ALA A 68 2.62 4.22 -1.48
CA ALA A 68 3.53 4.36 -0.36
C ALA A 68 4.19 3.01 -0.03
N ALA A 69 5.39 3.06 0.54
CA ALA A 69 6.09 1.85 0.96
C ALA A 69 7.09 2.12 2.09
N ILE A 70 7.20 1.17 3.02
CA ILE A 70 8.39 1.01 3.85
C ILE A 70 9.37 0.12 3.11
N GLN A 71 10.51 0.71 2.73
CA GLN A 71 11.66 -0.01 2.20
C GLN A 71 12.54 -0.46 3.37
N ARG A 72 12.59 -1.77 3.61
CA ARG A 72 13.55 -2.42 4.50
C ARG A 72 14.71 -2.99 3.70
N LYS A 73 15.93 -2.59 4.03
CA LYS A 73 17.14 -3.04 3.35
C LYS A 73 18.20 -3.51 4.35
N VAL A 74 18.79 -4.67 4.08
CA VAL A 74 19.97 -5.15 4.79
C VAL A 74 21.22 -4.51 4.17
N LYS A 75 21.92 -3.66 4.92
CA LYS A 75 23.19 -3.05 4.50
C LYS A 75 24.28 -4.12 4.38
N GLY A 76 25.38 -3.78 3.70
CA GLY A 76 26.55 -4.67 3.61
C GLY A 76 27.16 -5.04 4.96
N THR A 77 26.95 -4.21 5.98
CA THR A 77 27.35 -4.42 7.39
C THR A 77 26.42 -5.39 8.13
N GLY A 78 25.27 -5.74 7.57
CA GLY A 78 24.23 -6.56 8.21
C GLY A 78 23.15 -5.76 8.94
N GLU A 79 23.36 -4.45 9.12
CA GLU A 79 22.38 -3.54 9.73
C GLU A 79 21.14 -3.36 8.84
N ILE A 80 19.99 -3.11 9.47
CA ILE A 80 18.75 -2.78 8.78
C ILE A 80 18.68 -1.27 8.52
N GLU A 81 18.19 -0.92 7.34
CA GLU A 81 17.82 0.44 6.95
C GLU A 81 16.35 0.48 6.60
N LEU A 82 15.61 1.39 7.22
CA LEU A 82 14.20 1.63 6.92
C LEU A 82 14.03 3.01 6.29
N ASN A 83 13.28 3.08 5.20
CA ASN A 83 12.87 4.33 4.57
C ASN A 83 11.37 4.32 4.28
N LEU A 84 10.66 5.39 4.65
CA LEU A 84 9.29 5.63 4.19
C LEU A 84 9.34 6.39 2.86
N LEU A 85 8.85 5.74 1.81
CA LEU A 85 8.81 6.25 0.44
C LEU A 85 7.35 6.42 0.00
N TRP A 86 7.09 7.40 -0.85
CA TRP A 86 5.77 7.61 -1.43
C TRP A 86 5.85 8.27 -2.80
N LEU A 87 4.78 8.16 -3.58
CA LEU A 87 4.57 8.81 -4.86
C LEU A 87 3.13 9.34 -4.93
N PRO A 88 2.90 10.57 -5.44
CA PRO A 88 3.90 11.56 -5.88
C PRO A 88 4.73 12.12 -4.72
N ARG A 89 5.97 12.61 -4.98
CA ARG A 89 6.80 13.20 -3.90
C ARG A 89 6.41 14.64 -3.63
N ASP A 90 6.19 15.39 -4.69
CA ASP A 90 5.66 16.74 -4.65
C ASP A 90 4.16 16.68 -4.97
N VAL A 91 3.33 17.02 -3.98
CA VAL A 91 1.86 17.01 -4.09
C VAL A 91 1.34 18.09 -5.01
N ASP A 92 2.11 19.14 -5.27
CA ASP A 92 1.67 20.30 -6.05
C ASP A 92 2.18 20.25 -7.50
N ASP A 93 2.99 19.25 -7.87
CA ASP A 93 3.51 19.06 -9.22
C ASP A 93 2.58 18.16 -10.07
N PRO A 94 1.84 18.72 -11.05
CA PRO A 94 0.92 17.94 -11.88
C PRO A 94 1.62 16.86 -12.71
N LYS A 95 2.91 17.02 -13.01
CA LYS A 95 3.68 15.98 -13.71
C LYS A 95 3.91 14.77 -12.83
N GLN A 96 4.08 14.97 -11.52
CA GLN A 96 4.21 13.86 -10.59
C GLN A 96 2.86 13.22 -10.25
N GLN A 97 1.78 13.99 -10.23
CA GLN A 97 0.42 13.48 -10.05
C GLN A 97 -0.09 12.64 -11.25
N ALA A 98 0.56 12.75 -12.42
CA ALA A 98 0.19 11.96 -13.58
C ALA A 98 0.33 10.45 -13.28
N GLU A 99 -0.76 9.69 -13.44
CA GLU A 99 -0.82 8.25 -13.09
C GLU A 99 0.32 7.45 -13.77
N ALA A 100 0.64 7.78 -15.03
CA ALA A 100 1.72 7.13 -15.76
C ALA A 100 3.10 7.33 -15.12
N VAL A 101 3.33 8.49 -14.47
CA VAL A 101 4.57 8.78 -13.75
C VAL A 101 4.62 8.02 -12.43
N ILE A 102 3.50 7.97 -11.70
CA ILE A 102 3.38 7.24 -10.43
C ILE A 102 3.66 5.74 -10.65
N ILE A 103 2.87 5.10 -11.53
CA ILE A 103 2.99 3.67 -11.84
C ILE A 103 4.35 3.36 -12.48
N GLY A 104 4.78 4.19 -13.44
CA GLY A 104 6.04 4.01 -14.16
C GLY A 104 7.24 4.04 -13.23
N LYS A 105 7.32 5.02 -12.31
CA LYS A 105 8.41 5.11 -11.32
C LYS A 105 8.45 3.88 -10.43
N PHE A 106 7.31 3.45 -9.90
CA PHE A 106 7.25 2.28 -9.02
C PHE A 106 7.68 1.00 -9.74
N LEU A 107 7.09 0.68 -10.91
CA LEU A 107 7.43 -0.54 -11.65
C LEU A 107 8.88 -0.56 -12.14
N GLN A 108 9.43 0.59 -12.56
CA GLN A 108 10.86 0.70 -12.91
C GLN A 108 11.76 0.43 -11.70
N ALA A 109 11.39 0.97 -10.52
CA ALA A 109 12.14 0.75 -9.30
C ALA A 109 12.08 -0.74 -8.89
N VAL A 110 10.90 -1.38 -8.89
CA VAL A 110 10.77 -2.82 -8.62
C VAL A 110 11.62 -3.63 -9.63
N GLY A 111 11.57 -3.28 -10.91
CA GLY A 111 12.35 -3.94 -11.94
C GLY A 111 13.88 -3.82 -11.75
N ARG A 112 14.34 -2.70 -11.17
CA ARG A 112 15.76 -2.44 -10.90
C ARG A 112 16.26 -3.10 -9.63
N PHE A 113 15.53 -2.91 -8.53
CA PHE A 113 15.97 -3.34 -7.19
C PHE A 113 15.57 -4.78 -6.87
N LYS A 114 14.58 -5.32 -7.58
CA LYS A 114 14.03 -6.68 -7.38
C LYS A 114 13.69 -6.97 -5.89
N PRO A 115 12.96 -6.09 -5.19
CA PRO A 115 12.59 -6.29 -3.79
C PRO A 115 11.60 -7.45 -3.63
N GLN A 116 11.55 -8.06 -2.45
CA GLN A 116 10.38 -8.82 -2.04
C GLN A 116 9.26 -7.82 -1.72
N LEU A 117 8.16 -7.89 -2.45
CA LEU A 117 7.00 -7.05 -2.22
C LEU A 117 6.12 -7.66 -1.13
N VAL A 118 5.57 -6.82 -0.26
CA VAL A 118 4.63 -7.24 0.79
C VAL A 118 3.44 -6.30 0.79
N GLY A 119 2.23 -6.83 0.76
CA GLY A 119 1.01 -6.03 0.88
C GLY A 119 -0.13 -6.81 1.51
N PHE A 120 -1.30 -6.19 1.64
CA PHE A 120 -2.50 -6.81 2.20
C PHE A 120 -3.61 -6.85 1.14
N ASN A 121 -4.02 -8.04 0.69
CA ASN A 121 -4.91 -8.26 -0.46
C ASN A 121 -4.35 -7.74 -1.82
N SER A 122 -3.04 -7.52 -1.86
CA SER A 122 -2.34 -6.94 -3.00
C SER A 122 -2.28 -7.85 -4.23
N ASN A 123 -2.51 -9.16 -4.08
CA ASN A 123 -2.68 -10.09 -5.21
C ASN A 123 -3.99 -9.86 -5.97
N ASN A 124 -5.02 -9.33 -5.30
CA ASN A 124 -6.34 -9.14 -5.90
C ASN A 124 -6.63 -7.66 -6.20
N ALA A 125 -5.91 -6.73 -5.56
CA ALA A 125 -6.06 -5.29 -5.75
C ALA A 125 -4.79 -4.64 -6.34
N ASP A 126 -3.79 -4.35 -5.51
CA ASP A 126 -2.65 -3.46 -5.82
C ASP A 126 -1.83 -3.86 -7.04
N LEU A 127 -1.30 -5.10 -7.05
CA LEU A 127 -0.52 -5.56 -8.21
C LEU A 127 -1.39 -5.67 -9.46
N LYS A 128 -2.69 -5.97 -9.30
CA LYS A 128 -3.62 -6.06 -10.43
C LYS A 128 -3.88 -4.71 -11.05
N ILE A 129 -4.16 -3.68 -10.24
CA ILE A 129 -4.37 -2.33 -10.77
C ILE A 129 -3.08 -1.79 -11.39
N LEU A 130 -1.90 -2.02 -10.80
CA LEU A 130 -0.62 -1.61 -11.40
C LEU A 130 -0.42 -2.21 -12.80
N ILE A 131 -0.64 -3.52 -12.96
CA ILE A 131 -0.47 -4.20 -14.25
C ILE A 131 -1.51 -3.73 -15.26
N GLN A 132 -2.78 -3.67 -14.85
CA GLN A 132 -3.89 -3.25 -15.73
C GLN A 132 -3.70 -1.81 -16.20
N ARG A 133 -3.37 -0.90 -15.29
CA ARG A 133 -3.20 0.52 -15.61
C ARG A 133 -1.89 0.81 -16.33
N ALA A 134 -0.81 0.07 -16.05
CA ALA A 134 0.39 0.12 -16.88
C ALA A 134 0.09 -0.27 -18.34
N ALA A 135 -0.74 -1.30 -18.56
CA ALA A 135 -1.16 -1.68 -19.91
C ALA A 135 -2.05 -0.62 -20.57
N VAL A 136 -3.06 -0.08 -19.86
CA VAL A 136 -3.94 0.99 -20.35
C VAL A 136 -3.15 2.24 -20.75
N LEU A 137 -2.14 2.61 -19.96
CA LEU A 137 -1.31 3.80 -20.18
C LEU A 137 -0.10 3.58 -21.10
N GLY A 138 0.10 2.34 -21.61
CA GLY A 138 1.22 2.02 -22.49
C GLY A 138 2.60 2.11 -21.82
N ILE A 139 2.69 1.86 -20.52
CA ILE A 139 3.94 1.97 -19.74
C ILE A 139 4.85 0.77 -20.03
N SER A 140 6.10 1.03 -20.40
CA SER A 140 7.14 0.00 -20.52
C SER A 140 7.80 -0.28 -19.16
N ALA A 141 7.74 -1.54 -18.72
CA ALA A 141 8.37 -2.00 -17.48
C ALA A 141 9.09 -3.35 -17.66
N PRO A 142 10.07 -3.47 -18.57
CA PRO A 142 10.70 -4.74 -18.93
C PRO A 142 11.40 -5.41 -17.74
N GLY A 143 12.03 -4.62 -16.86
CA GLY A 143 12.67 -5.14 -15.65
C GLY A 143 11.66 -5.77 -14.68
N PHE A 144 10.48 -5.18 -14.51
CA PHE A 144 9.41 -5.76 -13.69
C PHE A 144 8.84 -7.02 -14.35
N CYS A 145 8.59 -6.99 -15.66
CA CYS A 145 8.04 -8.10 -16.44
C CYS A 145 9.03 -9.24 -16.71
N GLN A 146 10.32 -9.08 -16.41
CA GLN A 146 11.31 -10.12 -16.60
C GLN A 146 11.09 -11.23 -15.59
N ARG A 147 10.79 -12.42 -16.12
CA ARG A 147 10.61 -13.66 -15.35
C ARG A 147 11.87 -14.51 -15.42
N PRO A 148 12.22 -15.24 -14.34
CA PRO A 148 13.34 -16.16 -14.37
C PRO A 148 13.06 -17.36 -15.29
N GLU A 149 14.11 -17.95 -15.87
CA GLU A 149 13.96 -19.17 -16.68
C GLU A 149 13.50 -20.36 -15.83
N LYS A 150 14.05 -20.50 -14.63
CA LYS A 150 13.66 -21.53 -13.65
C LYS A 150 13.25 -20.87 -12.33
N PRO A 151 12.32 -21.48 -11.57
CA PRO A 151 11.79 -20.85 -10.34
C PRO A 151 12.82 -20.49 -9.26
N TRP A 152 13.98 -21.14 -9.25
CA TRP A 152 15.06 -20.89 -8.28
C TRP A 152 16.09 -19.87 -8.76
N ASP A 153 15.99 -19.37 -10.01
CA ASP A 153 16.93 -18.39 -10.55
C ASP A 153 16.62 -16.96 -10.08
N GLY A 154 15.45 -16.74 -9.47
CA GLY A 154 15.11 -15.44 -8.89
C GLY A 154 13.62 -15.23 -8.63
N PHE A 155 13.27 -13.98 -8.35
CA PHE A 155 11.89 -13.55 -8.11
C PHE A 155 11.06 -13.49 -9.38
N ASP A 156 9.84 -14.01 -9.31
CA ASP A 156 8.81 -13.95 -10.34
C ASP A 156 7.54 -13.31 -9.75
N TYR A 157 7.36 -12.00 -9.98
CA TYR A 157 6.21 -11.23 -9.48
C TYR A 157 4.85 -11.66 -10.08
N PHE A 158 4.85 -12.55 -11.07
CA PHE A 158 3.62 -13.07 -11.69
C PHE A 158 3.29 -14.48 -11.22
N SER A 159 4.16 -15.12 -10.44
CA SER A 159 3.96 -16.46 -9.91
C SER A 159 3.58 -16.41 -8.43
N ARG A 160 2.40 -16.95 -8.11
CA ARG A 160 1.95 -17.17 -6.72
C ARG A 160 2.81 -18.16 -5.93
N GLN A 161 3.71 -18.88 -6.59
CA GLN A 161 4.64 -19.81 -5.93
C GLN A 161 5.99 -19.16 -5.60
N SER A 162 6.24 -17.94 -6.11
CA SER A 162 7.47 -17.20 -5.83
C SER A 162 7.34 -16.42 -4.52
N GLU A 163 8.44 -16.32 -3.78
CA GLU A 163 8.56 -15.45 -2.60
C GLU A 163 8.79 -13.97 -3.00
N ALA A 164 8.66 -13.63 -4.29
CA ALA A 164 8.78 -12.29 -4.83
C ALA A 164 7.71 -11.33 -4.29
N HIS A 165 6.53 -11.86 -3.99
CA HIS A 165 5.41 -11.10 -3.47
C HIS A 165 4.68 -11.90 -2.40
N ILE A 166 4.58 -11.31 -1.22
CA ILE A 166 3.86 -11.85 -0.07
C ILE A 166 2.57 -11.04 0.09
N ASP A 167 1.44 -11.67 -0.20
CA ASP A 167 0.15 -11.14 0.20
C ASP A 167 -0.22 -11.67 1.59
N MET A 168 -0.31 -10.77 2.57
CA MET A 168 -0.65 -11.16 3.95
C MET A 168 -2.09 -11.68 4.09
N MET A 169 -3.00 -11.30 3.19
CA MET A 169 -4.36 -11.82 3.20
C MET A 169 -4.40 -13.31 2.80
N ASP A 170 -3.48 -13.76 1.92
CA ASP A 170 -3.35 -15.19 1.58
C ASP A 170 -2.85 -16.03 2.78
N ILE A 171 -2.24 -15.38 3.79
CA ILE A 171 -1.73 -16.04 5.00
C ILE A 171 -2.77 -16.00 6.13
N LEU A 172 -3.40 -14.84 6.33
CA LEU A 172 -4.27 -14.55 7.47
C LEU A 172 -5.75 -14.83 7.19
N GLY A 173 -6.17 -14.70 5.93
CA GLY A 173 -7.58 -14.75 5.55
C GLY A 173 -8.16 -16.15 5.63
N THR A 174 -9.47 -16.22 5.86
CA THR A 174 -10.28 -17.42 5.66
C THR A 174 -11.56 -17.09 4.89
N TRP A 175 -12.26 -18.12 4.43
CA TRP A 175 -13.47 -17.97 3.64
C TRP A 175 -14.67 -17.48 4.49
N GLY A 176 -15.50 -16.63 3.89
CA GLY A 176 -16.76 -16.17 4.49
C GLY A 176 -16.56 -15.23 5.68
N LYS A 177 -17.32 -15.43 6.76
CA LYS A 177 -17.36 -14.53 7.93
C LYS A 177 -16.07 -14.42 8.74
N GLY A 178 -15.07 -15.24 8.44
CA GLY A 178 -13.75 -15.14 9.07
C GLY A 178 -12.75 -14.31 8.27
N GLY A 179 -13.18 -13.61 7.22
CA GLY A 179 -12.32 -12.65 6.51
C GLY A 179 -11.70 -11.65 7.50
N VAL A 180 -10.41 -11.37 7.32
CA VAL A 180 -9.63 -10.49 8.19
C VAL A 180 -9.30 -9.22 7.39
N SER A 181 -9.59 -8.05 7.96
CA SER A 181 -9.12 -6.77 7.43
C SER A 181 -7.76 -6.39 8.03
N LEU A 182 -7.01 -5.55 7.31
CA LEU A 182 -5.75 -4.99 7.82
C LEU A 182 -5.99 -4.23 9.14
N ASN A 183 -7.09 -3.47 9.20
CA ASN A 183 -7.50 -2.74 10.40
C ASN A 183 -7.67 -3.66 11.62
N GLU A 184 -8.39 -4.77 11.48
CA GLU A 184 -8.63 -5.71 12.59
C GLU A 184 -7.34 -6.35 13.09
N ILE A 185 -6.53 -6.91 12.19
CA ILE A 185 -5.29 -7.58 12.60
C ILE A 185 -4.27 -6.59 13.19
N ALA A 186 -4.16 -5.38 12.63
CA ALA A 186 -3.27 -4.34 13.13
C ALA A 186 -3.71 -3.88 14.52
N THR A 187 -4.97 -3.46 14.68
CA THR A 187 -5.48 -2.90 15.94
C THR A 187 -5.37 -3.89 17.09
N LEU A 188 -5.76 -5.15 16.88
CA LEU A 188 -5.61 -6.22 17.87
C LEU A 188 -4.14 -6.58 18.14
N SER A 189 -3.26 -6.26 17.19
CA SER A 189 -1.82 -6.35 17.32
C SER A 189 -1.17 -5.12 17.95
N GLY A 190 -1.95 -4.20 18.52
CA GLY A 190 -1.39 -2.99 19.12
C GLY A 190 -0.69 -2.10 18.08
N ILE A 191 -1.03 -2.21 16.80
CA ILE A 191 -0.51 -1.43 15.67
C ILE A 191 -1.66 -0.56 15.16
N PRO A 192 -1.44 0.72 14.80
CA PRO A 192 -2.50 1.54 14.23
C PRO A 192 -3.09 0.87 12.98
N GLY A 193 -4.41 0.70 12.97
CA GLY A 193 -5.13 0.24 11.78
C GLY A 193 -5.56 1.43 10.94
N LYS A 194 -6.87 1.53 10.70
CA LYS A 194 -7.47 2.67 10.01
C LYS A 194 -7.38 3.92 10.88
N MET A 195 -6.70 4.94 10.39
CA MET A 195 -6.55 6.23 11.07
C MET A 195 -7.69 7.19 10.69
N ASP A 196 -8.63 7.43 11.61
CA ASP A 196 -9.79 8.32 11.41
C ASP A 196 -9.36 9.78 11.24
N THR A 197 -9.08 10.19 10.00
CA THR A 197 -8.46 11.51 9.76
C THR A 197 -9.23 12.40 8.80
N SER A 198 -10.22 11.89 8.05
CA SER A 198 -11.07 12.76 7.21
C SER A 198 -12.54 12.37 7.13
N GLY A 199 -12.95 11.15 7.52
CA GLY A 199 -14.34 10.68 7.35
C GLY A 199 -14.80 10.54 5.89
N GLU A 200 -14.01 11.05 4.94
CA GLU A 200 -14.25 11.05 3.50
C GLU A 200 -13.43 9.94 2.84
N ASN A 201 -14.01 9.27 1.85
CA ASN A 201 -13.30 8.25 1.08
C ASN A 201 -12.37 8.89 0.03
N VAL A 202 -11.38 8.12 -0.42
CA VAL A 202 -10.37 8.54 -1.40
C VAL A 202 -10.94 9.14 -2.68
N PRO A 203 -12.04 8.62 -3.27
CA PRO A 203 -12.71 9.25 -4.40
C PRO A 203 -13.13 10.71 -4.15
N VAL A 204 -13.73 11.00 -2.99
CA VAL A 204 -14.15 12.36 -2.63
C VAL A 204 -12.94 13.27 -2.43
N MET A 205 -11.92 12.79 -1.72
CA MET A 205 -10.69 13.55 -1.51
C MET A 205 -10.02 13.90 -2.84
N TRP A 206 -9.97 12.94 -3.77
CA TRP A 206 -9.36 13.13 -5.08
C TRP A 206 -10.11 14.17 -5.92
N LEU A 207 -11.45 14.11 -5.96
CA LEU A 207 -12.28 15.09 -6.66
C LEU A 207 -12.14 16.52 -6.11
N LYS A 208 -11.81 16.64 -4.82
CA LYS A 208 -11.52 17.93 -4.16
C LYS A 208 -10.06 18.39 -4.31
N GLY A 209 -9.19 17.57 -4.91
CA GLY A 209 -7.76 17.86 -5.04
C GLY A 209 -6.97 17.71 -3.73
N GLN A 210 -7.48 16.96 -2.76
CA GLN A 210 -6.85 16.71 -1.45
C GLN A 210 -5.76 15.64 -1.54
N TRP A 211 -4.76 15.88 -2.39
CA TRP A 211 -3.67 14.93 -2.65
C TRP A 211 -2.81 14.67 -1.42
N ARG A 212 -2.60 15.70 -0.59
CA ARG A 212 -1.79 15.57 0.61
C ARG A 212 -2.41 14.57 1.58
N GLU A 213 -3.70 14.71 1.86
CA GLU A 213 -4.44 13.83 2.75
C GLU A 213 -4.46 12.38 2.25
N ILE A 214 -4.58 12.16 0.93
CA ILE A 214 -4.50 10.82 0.33
C ILE A 214 -3.10 10.21 0.55
N ILE A 215 -2.04 10.99 0.41
CA ILE A 215 -0.66 10.50 0.62
C ILE A 215 -0.39 10.24 2.09
N GLU A 216 -0.85 11.12 2.98
CA GLU A 216 -0.71 10.94 4.43
C GLU A 216 -1.37 9.62 4.87
N TYR A 217 -2.60 9.37 4.38
CA TYR A 217 -3.32 8.13 4.63
C TYR A 217 -2.58 6.89 4.10
N ASN A 218 -2.12 6.92 2.84
CA ASN A 218 -1.37 5.80 2.25
C ASN A 218 -0.06 5.52 3.01
N CYS A 219 0.64 6.57 3.47
CA CYS A 219 1.82 6.43 4.31
C CYS A 219 1.53 5.69 5.62
N PHE A 220 0.36 5.92 6.24
CA PHE A 220 -0.07 5.15 7.41
C PHE A 220 -0.32 3.69 7.06
N ASP A 221 -1.02 3.41 5.96
CA ASP A 221 -1.32 2.03 5.56
C ASP A 221 -0.05 1.25 5.17
N ALA A 222 0.96 1.92 4.59
CA ALA A 222 2.28 1.32 4.35
C ALA A 222 3.03 1.00 5.66
N LEU A 223 3.01 1.90 6.65
CA LEU A 223 3.57 1.66 7.99
C LEU A 223 2.88 0.47 8.68
N THR A 224 1.55 0.45 8.63
CA THR A 224 0.72 -0.62 9.21
C THR A 224 1.01 -1.95 8.54
N THR A 225 1.06 -1.98 7.21
CA THR A 225 1.42 -3.15 6.41
C THR A 225 2.78 -3.68 6.80
N TYR A 226 3.78 -2.80 6.98
CA TYR A 226 5.12 -3.19 7.42
C TYR A 226 5.12 -3.80 8.82
N LEU A 227 4.48 -3.16 9.80
CA LEU A 227 4.47 -3.63 11.19
C LEU A 227 3.72 -4.96 11.35
N VAL A 228 2.63 -5.17 10.61
CA VAL A 228 1.93 -6.46 10.58
C VAL A 228 2.80 -7.53 9.93
N TRP A 229 3.48 -7.22 8.82
CA TRP A 229 4.42 -8.15 8.21
C TRP A 229 5.59 -8.49 9.14
N LEU A 230 6.13 -7.51 9.83
CA LEU A 230 7.23 -7.67 10.79
C LEU A 230 6.83 -8.64 11.91
N ARG A 231 5.60 -8.51 12.40
CA ARG A 231 5.00 -9.44 13.37
C ARG A 231 4.84 -10.85 12.80
N LEU A 232 4.39 -10.98 11.56
CA LEU A 232 4.29 -12.28 10.89
C LEU A 232 5.68 -12.92 10.70
N ALA A 233 6.70 -12.14 10.34
CA ALA A 233 8.08 -12.61 10.22
C ALA A 233 8.62 -13.14 11.55
N HIS A 234 8.36 -12.42 12.64
CA HIS A 234 8.67 -12.86 13.99
C HIS A 234 7.92 -14.15 14.37
N MET A 235 6.60 -14.19 14.15
CA MET A 235 5.75 -15.36 14.42
C MET A 235 6.24 -16.62 13.69
N ALA A 236 6.74 -16.47 12.46
CA ALA A 236 7.31 -17.57 11.68
C ALA A 236 8.76 -17.94 12.06
N GLY A 237 9.37 -17.24 13.01
CA GLY A 237 10.74 -17.49 13.45
C GLY A 237 11.82 -16.96 12.50
N HIS A 238 11.46 -16.11 11.53
CA HIS A 238 12.44 -15.44 10.65
C HIS A 238 13.18 -14.31 11.38
N LEU A 239 12.58 -13.76 12.44
CA LEU A 239 13.18 -12.76 13.32
C LEU A 239 13.10 -13.23 14.76
N ALA A 240 14.24 -13.24 15.46
CA ALA A 240 14.28 -13.46 16.90
C ALA A 240 13.59 -12.30 17.64
N ARG A 241 13.31 -12.49 18.93
CA ARG A 241 12.60 -11.48 19.75
C ARG A 241 13.37 -10.16 19.79
N GLU A 242 14.69 -10.23 19.90
CA GLU A 242 15.58 -9.07 19.96
C GLU A 242 15.54 -8.29 18.65
N ALA A 243 15.74 -8.96 17.51
CA ALA A 243 15.68 -8.34 16.18
C ALA A 243 14.28 -7.76 15.87
N TYR A 244 13.21 -8.44 16.28
CA TYR A 244 11.84 -7.94 16.16
C TYR A 244 11.60 -6.67 17.00
N GLY A 245 12.19 -6.59 18.19
CA GLY A 245 12.17 -5.40 19.03
C GLY A 245 12.96 -4.25 18.43
N GLU A 246 14.20 -4.51 18.01
CA GLU A 246 15.08 -3.52 17.39
C GLU A 246 14.48 -2.92 16.11
N GLU A 247 13.86 -3.73 15.25
CA GLU A 247 13.23 -3.21 14.03
C GLU A 247 11.96 -2.40 14.32
N GLN A 248 11.22 -2.68 15.40
CA GLN A 248 10.11 -1.81 15.83
C GLN A 248 10.62 -0.47 16.32
N GLU A 249 11.71 -0.44 17.10
CA GLU A 249 12.34 0.81 17.53
C GLU A 249 12.88 1.62 16.35
N GLN A 250 13.45 0.97 15.32
CA GLN A 250 13.84 1.67 14.09
C GLN A 250 12.64 2.31 13.35
N VAL A 251 11.45 1.70 13.39
CA VAL A 251 10.24 2.33 12.83
C VAL A 251 9.84 3.56 13.66
N ARG A 252 9.93 3.49 14.99
CA ARG A 252 9.70 4.63 15.88
C ARG A 252 10.66 5.77 15.59
N GLU A 253 11.95 5.47 15.52
CA GLU A 253 13.00 6.45 15.19
C GLU A 253 12.78 7.07 13.81
N LEU A 254 12.42 6.25 12.81
CA LEU A 254 12.08 6.73 11.47
C LEU A 254 10.91 7.73 11.49
N ILE A 255 9.81 7.38 12.16
CA ILE A 255 8.64 8.24 12.29
C ILE A 255 9.00 9.55 12.99
N MET A 256 9.71 9.48 14.12
CA MET A 256 10.07 10.66 14.90
C MET A 256 11.03 11.57 14.13
N THR A 257 12.04 11.01 13.46
CA THR A 257 12.99 11.76 12.63
C THR A 257 12.28 12.45 11.48
N LEU A 258 11.39 11.76 10.76
CA LEU A 258 10.62 12.37 9.68
C LEU A 258 9.72 13.50 10.18
N SER A 259 9.12 13.32 11.36
CA SER A 259 8.21 14.30 11.98
C SER A 259 8.91 15.59 12.43
N GLU A 260 10.24 15.64 12.48
CA GLU A 260 10.98 16.89 12.73
C GLU A 260 10.78 17.91 11.58
N ASP A 261 10.48 17.43 10.37
CA ASP A 261 10.06 18.28 9.26
C ASP A 261 8.56 18.60 9.39
N PRO A 262 8.16 19.89 9.46
CA PRO A 262 6.75 20.28 9.50
C PRO A 262 5.91 19.72 8.34
N SER A 263 6.51 19.37 7.19
CA SER A 263 5.75 18.73 6.12
C SER A 263 5.31 17.30 6.44
N HIS A 264 5.93 16.63 7.42
CA HIS A 264 5.62 15.28 7.85
C HIS A 264 5.15 15.17 9.31
N GLU A 265 4.81 16.29 9.95
CA GLU A 265 4.27 16.32 11.32
C GLU A 265 3.04 15.42 11.48
N TYR A 266 2.28 15.16 10.40
CA TYR A 266 1.15 14.23 10.40
C TYR A 266 1.49 12.83 10.92
N LEU A 267 2.75 12.38 10.81
CA LEU A 267 3.22 11.08 11.30
C LEU A 267 3.19 10.96 12.83
N THR A 268 3.25 12.07 13.56
CA THR A 268 3.11 12.08 15.03
C THR A 268 1.81 11.44 15.50
N ARG A 269 0.70 11.66 14.77
CA ARG A 269 -0.58 11.03 15.11
C ARG A 269 -0.53 9.51 15.02
N TYR A 270 0.25 8.97 14.07
CA TYR A 270 0.43 7.53 13.94
C TYR A 270 1.24 6.99 15.11
N PHE A 271 2.30 7.71 15.49
CA PHE A 271 3.12 7.37 16.65
C PHE A 271 2.29 7.33 17.94
N ASP A 272 1.52 8.39 18.21
CA ASP A 272 0.69 8.50 19.42
C ASP A 272 -0.35 7.37 19.50
N GLU A 273 -1.01 7.07 18.38
CA GLU A 273 -1.98 5.98 18.31
C GLU A 273 -1.30 4.62 18.51
N TRP A 274 -0.07 4.47 17.98
CA TRP A 274 0.69 3.24 18.16
C TRP A 274 1.04 3.01 19.63
N GLU A 275 1.49 4.05 20.34
CA GLU A 275 1.75 3.97 21.79
C GLU A 275 0.49 3.63 22.57
N ARG A 276 -0.62 4.30 22.27
CA ARG A 276 -1.92 4.06 22.91
C ARG A 276 -2.38 2.61 22.73
N LEU A 277 -2.28 2.07 21.52
CA LEU A 277 -2.71 0.71 21.20
C LEU A 277 -1.80 -0.36 21.82
N GLN A 278 -0.48 -0.15 21.84
CA GLN A 278 0.42 -1.07 22.54
C GLN A 278 0.13 -1.13 24.04
N GLN A 279 -0.14 0.01 24.68
CA GLN A 279 -0.56 0.04 26.09
C GLN A 279 -1.89 -0.68 26.30
N ALA A 280 -2.89 -0.40 25.45
CA ALA A 280 -4.22 -1.00 25.56
C ALA A 280 -4.21 -2.53 25.35
N THR A 281 -3.31 -3.04 24.52
CA THR A 281 -3.19 -4.47 24.22
C THR A 281 -2.16 -5.19 25.11
N GLY A 282 -1.39 -4.47 25.92
CA GLY A 282 -0.32 -5.01 26.75
C GLY A 282 0.92 -5.47 25.95
N GLN A 283 1.10 -4.94 24.74
CA GLN A 283 2.15 -5.35 23.80
C GLN A 283 3.32 -4.34 23.75
N CYS A 284 3.58 -3.65 24.86
CA CYS A 284 4.69 -2.70 24.95
C CYS A 284 6.05 -3.39 24.76
N PRO A 285 7.01 -2.77 24.06
CA PRO A 285 8.37 -3.26 23.98
C PRO A 285 8.97 -3.36 25.40
N GLY A 286 9.34 -4.57 25.82
CA GLY A 286 10.10 -4.77 27.07
C GLY A 286 9.40 -5.49 28.23
N LEU A 287 8.17 -6.02 28.05
CA LEU A 287 7.53 -6.96 29.00
C LEU A 287 7.59 -8.41 28.49
#